data_AF-A0A923VS51-F1
#
_entry.id   AF-A0A923VS51-F1
#
_cell.length_a   1.000
_cell.length_b   1.000
_cell.length_c   1.000
_cell.angle_alpha   90.00
_cell.angle_beta   90.00
_cell.angle_gamma   90.00
#
_symmetry.space_group_name_H-M   'P 1'
#
loop_
_entity.id
_entity.type
_entity.pdbx_description
1 polymer ?
#
loop_
_entity_poly.entity_id
_entity_poly.type
_entity_poly.pdbx_seq_one_letter_code
_entity_poly.pdbx_strand_id
1 'polypeptide(L)'
;MTQIQFIKNTVQTTDKNIDATLKLFFEDCTIPFIVRYRKDQTGNLDEVIIEQIAKLSKEYNEIVKRKESILKTIDGQGQLSPELKSKIEQSFDLQEIEDLYLPFKKKKKTRADVARTNGLEPLAQLIFSQRNENIDFVSTQYINKNIKNEDEALQGARDIIAEWINENVFIRKNLRRLFQRKAVVSTKVVKKNKLSLNPVRVPNSDRVENNNKVENNEKNKDDESQKYAQYFDWSEPLSKAPSHRLLAMMRAENEGFIKLNIEIENDEAVDFIEKEIIKSNNDTTEHLELAIKDSYKRLLEPAISNETLQEFKAKA
;
A
#
# COMPACT_ATOMS: atom_id res chain seq x y z
N MET A 1 -8.49 -2.92 24.24
CA MET A 1 -8.79 -1.48 24.39
C MET A 1 -10.25 -1.27 24.05
N THR A 2 -10.98 -0.48 24.84
CA THR A 2 -12.39 -0.14 24.56
C THR A 2 -12.50 1.02 23.57
N GLN A 3 -13.69 1.25 22.99
CA GLN A 3 -13.95 2.37 22.09
C GLN A 3 -13.64 3.73 22.74
N ILE A 4 -14.01 3.92 24.00
CA ILE A 4 -13.72 5.14 24.75
C ILE A 4 -12.21 5.34 24.91
N GLN A 5 -11.47 4.28 25.27
CA GLN A 5 -10.01 4.35 25.38
C GLN A 5 -9.35 4.68 24.04
N PHE A 6 -9.83 4.11 22.92
CA PHE A 6 -9.35 4.42 21.58
C PHE A 6 -9.53 5.90 21.24
N ILE A 7 -10.73 6.45 21.48
CA ILE A 7 -11.04 7.85 21.20
C ILE A 7 -10.19 8.78 22.09
N LYS A 8 -10.05 8.44 23.38
CA LYS A 8 -9.30 9.23 24.37
C LYS A 8 -7.81 9.37 24.05
N ASN A 9 -7.22 8.44 23.30
CA ASN A 9 -5.83 8.56 22.86
C ASN A 9 -5.59 9.78 21.96
N THR A 10 -6.65 10.29 21.31
CA THR A 10 -6.56 11.43 20.39
C THR A 10 -7.32 12.65 20.91
N VAL A 11 -8.48 12.44 21.54
CA VAL A 11 -9.36 13.51 22.02
C VAL A 11 -9.10 13.81 23.49
N GLN A 12 -8.71 15.05 23.79
CA GLN A 12 -8.46 15.52 25.14
C GLN A 12 -9.77 15.89 25.86
N THR A 13 -10.51 14.87 26.31
CA THR A 13 -11.72 15.07 27.13
C THR A 13 -11.95 13.92 28.09
N THR A 14 -12.98 14.00 28.93
CA THR A 14 -13.28 12.97 29.94
C THR A 14 -14.05 11.79 29.32
N ASP A 15 -13.85 10.60 29.87
CA ASP A 15 -14.55 9.37 29.45
C ASP A 15 -16.07 9.54 29.51
N LYS A 16 -16.56 10.29 30.51
CA LYS A 16 -17.98 10.62 30.66
C LYS A 16 -18.50 11.43 29.48
N ASN A 17 -17.74 12.42 29.00
CA ASN A 17 -18.14 13.26 27.88
C ASN A 17 -18.11 12.48 26.55
N ILE A 18 -17.12 11.59 26.38
CA ILE A 18 -17.04 10.69 25.22
C ILE A 18 -18.26 9.76 25.21
N ASP A 19 -18.52 9.07 26.32
CA ASP A 19 -19.66 8.14 26.47
C ASP A 19 -21.01 8.83 26.22
N ALA A 20 -21.22 10.02 26.80
CA ALA A 20 -22.43 10.81 26.56
C ALA A 20 -22.59 11.19 25.09
N THR A 21 -21.50 11.60 24.42
CA THR A 21 -21.53 11.95 22.99
C THR A 21 -21.81 10.73 22.12
N LEU A 22 -21.22 9.56 22.43
CA LEU A 22 -21.47 8.31 21.71
C LEU A 22 -22.92 7.84 21.85
N LYS A 23 -23.52 7.99 23.04
CA LYS A 23 -24.95 7.69 23.27
C LYS A 23 -25.85 8.54 22.38
N LEU A 24 -25.55 9.84 22.25
CA LEU A 24 -26.30 10.72 21.36
C LEU A 24 -26.20 10.29 19.89
N PHE A 25 -25.02 9.84 19.44
CA PHE A 25 -24.88 9.28 18.09
C PHE A 25 -25.63 7.95 17.89
N PHE A 26 -25.73 7.12 18.94
CA PHE A 26 -26.53 5.89 18.90
C PHE A 26 -28.04 6.19 18.81
N GLU A 27 -28.47 7.33 19.32
CA GLU A 27 -29.84 7.87 19.19
C GLU A 27 -30.07 8.64 17.88
N ASP A 28 -29.19 8.46 16.88
CA ASP A 28 -29.24 9.14 15.57
C ASP A 28 -29.22 10.68 15.64
N CYS A 29 -28.70 11.26 16.73
CA CYS A 29 -28.55 12.71 16.84
C CYS A 29 -27.45 13.22 15.90
N THR A 30 -27.75 14.30 15.16
CA THR A 30 -26.77 14.94 14.27
C THR A 30 -25.80 15.84 15.03
N ILE A 31 -24.60 16.06 14.50
CA ILE A 31 -23.59 16.95 15.09
C ILE A 31 -24.17 18.36 15.37
N PRO A 32 -24.85 19.04 14.41
CA PRO A 32 -25.45 20.35 14.67
C PRO A 32 -26.49 20.32 15.80
N PHE A 33 -27.25 19.21 15.92
CA PHE A 33 -28.22 19.05 17.00
C PHE A 33 -27.54 18.91 18.36
N ILE A 34 -26.47 18.11 18.45
CA ILE A 34 -25.74 17.89 19.70
C ILE A 34 -25.12 19.20 20.19
N VAL A 35 -24.42 19.92 19.30
CA VAL A 35 -23.76 21.21 19.59
C VAL A 35 -24.76 22.25 20.10
N ARG A 36 -25.96 22.28 19.51
CA ARG A 36 -26.96 23.31 19.80
C ARG A 36 -27.88 22.98 20.98
N TYR A 37 -28.27 21.71 21.16
CA TYR A 37 -29.35 21.31 22.06
C TYR A 37 -28.95 20.29 23.12
N ARG A 38 -27.72 19.74 23.06
CA ARG A 38 -27.23 18.72 24.01
C ARG A 38 -25.86 19.08 24.60
N LYS A 39 -25.51 20.35 24.53
CA LYS A 39 -24.22 20.89 24.98
C LYS A 39 -23.93 20.59 26.45
N ASP A 40 -24.93 20.68 27.33
CA ASP A 40 -24.75 20.37 28.76
C ASP A 40 -24.50 18.88 29.00
N GLN A 41 -25.09 17.99 28.18
CA GLN A 41 -24.94 16.54 28.33
C GLN A 41 -23.55 16.06 27.93
N THR A 42 -22.94 16.70 26.93
CA THR A 42 -21.58 16.38 26.46
C THR A 42 -20.49 17.10 27.26
N GLY A 43 -20.83 17.91 28.25
CA GLY A 43 -19.85 18.68 29.02
C GLY A 43 -19.31 19.89 28.28
N ASN A 44 -20.14 20.55 27.48
CA ASN A 44 -19.84 21.75 26.70
C ASN A 44 -18.80 21.57 25.58
N LEU A 45 -18.70 20.37 24.99
CA LEU A 45 -17.83 20.14 23.85
C LEU A 45 -18.24 21.00 22.64
N ASP A 46 -17.24 21.43 21.87
CA ASP A 46 -17.45 22.14 20.62
C ASP A 46 -17.69 21.17 19.45
N GLU A 47 -18.07 21.73 18.30
CA GLU A 47 -18.37 20.97 17.09
C GLU A 47 -17.17 20.16 16.59
N VAL A 48 -15.96 20.72 16.67
CA VAL A 48 -14.72 20.07 16.18
C VAL A 48 -14.43 18.81 16.97
N ILE A 49 -14.55 18.86 18.30
CA ILE A 49 -14.33 17.69 19.15
C ILE A 49 -15.44 16.65 18.95
N ILE A 50 -16.69 17.08 18.82
CA ILE A 50 -17.82 16.16 18.56
C ILE A 50 -17.64 15.45 17.20
N GLU A 51 -17.22 16.18 16.16
CA GLU A 51 -16.89 15.61 14.85
C GLU A 51 -15.72 14.62 14.94
N GLN A 52 -14.68 14.95 15.70
CA GLN A 52 -13.54 14.07 15.91
C GLN A 52 -13.94 12.78 16.64
N ILE A 53 -14.79 12.86 17.66
CA ILE A 53 -15.36 11.70 18.36
C ILE A 53 -16.16 10.83 17.38
N ALA A 54 -16.99 11.44 16.52
CA ALA A 54 -17.76 10.71 15.51
C ALA A 54 -16.85 9.96 14.52
N LYS A 55 -15.81 10.64 14.02
CA LYS A 55 -14.83 10.06 13.10
C LYS A 55 -14.10 8.87 13.71
N LEU A 56 -13.55 9.04 14.92
CA LEU A 56 -12.82 7.98 15.63
C LEU A 56 -13.74 6.81 16.04
N SER A 57 -14.98 7.09 16.39
CA SER A 57 -16.00 6.07 16.67
C SER A 57 -16.25 5.19 15.45
N LYS A 58 -16.41 5.80 14.28
CA LYS A 58 -16.57 5.09 13.00
C LYS A 58 -15.34 4.26 12.66
N GLU A 59 -14.15 4.83 12.77
CA GLU A 59 -12.88 4.14 12.52
C GLU A 59 -12.71 2.92 13.44
N TYR A 60 -12.99 3.06 14.74
CA TYR A 60 -12.96 1.96 15.69
C TYR A 60 -13.89 0.82 15.27
N ASN A 61 -15.12 1.14 14.87
CA ASN A 61 -16.10 0.14 14.43
C ASN A 61 -15.65 -0.58 13.15
N GLU A 62 -15.07 0.15 12.19
CA GLU A 62 -14.49 -0.42 10.98
C GLU A 62 -13.35 -1.39 11.31
N ILE A 63 -12.45 -1.00 12.22
CA ILE A 63 -11.35 -1.85 12.69
C ILE A 63 -11.89 -3.12 13.37
N VAL A 64 -12.84 -3.01 14.31
CA VAL A 64 -13.41 -4.16 15.01
C VAL A 64 -14.08 -5.12 14.04
N LYS A 65 -14.92 -4.62 13.14
CA LYS A 65 -15.57 -5.44 12.11
C LYS A 65 -14.54 -6.12 11.22
N ARG A 66 -13.45 -5.43 10.89
CA ARG A 66 -12.38 -5.99 10.06
C ARG A 66 -11.61 -7.09 10.78
N LYS A 67 -11.28 -6.91 12.06
CA LYS A 67 -10.69 -7.96 12.91
C LYS A 67 -11.54 -9.21 12.92
N GLU A 68 -12.85 -9.08 13.18
CA GLU A 68 -13.75 -10.22 13.22
C GLU A 68 -13.77 -10.99 11.89
N SER A 69 -13.83 -10.27 10.76
CA SER A 69 -13.78 -10.87 9.43
C SER A 69 -12.48 -11.61 9.17
N ILE A 70 -11.35 -11.04 9.58
CA ILE A 70 -10.02 -11.63 9.41
C ILE A 70 -9.88 -12.87 10.28
N LEU A 71 -10.21 -12.78 11.57
CA LEU A 71 -10.15 -13.90 12.50
C LEU A 71 -10.99 -15.08 12.01
N LYS A 72 -12.23 -14.83 11.58
CA LYS A 72 -13.10 -15.86 10.97
C LYS A 72 -12.46 -16.51 9.73
N THR A 73 -11.77 -15.71 8.91
CA THR A 73 -11.13 -16.22 7.69
C THR A 73 -9.93 -17.11 8.01
N ILE A 74 -9.09 -16.72 8.97
CA ILE A 74 -7.90 -17.48 9.39
C ILE A 74 -8.31 -18.75 10.14
N ASP A 75 -9.32 -18.64 11.03
CA ASP A 75 -9.87 -19.77 11.77
C ASP A 75 -10.49 -20.82 10.84
N GLY A 76 -11.25 -20.36 9.82
CA GLY A 76 -11.79 -21.24 8.79
C GLY A 76 -10.73 -21.96 7.93
N GLN A 77 -9.47 -21.52 7.96
CA GLN A 77 -8.33 -22.21 7.34
C GLN A 77 -7.59 -23.14 8.32
N GLY A 78 -7.96 -23.14 9.60
CA GLY A 78 -7.28 -23.92 10.64
C GLY A 78 -5.89 -23.37 11.01
N GLN A 79 -5.59 -22.12 10.66
CA GLN A 79 -4.25 -21.51 10.83
C GLN A 79 -4.21 -20.45 11.95
N LEU A 80 -5.30 -20.29 12.72
CA LEU A 80 -5.39 -19.28 13.77
C LEU A 80 -4.69 -19.75 15.05
N SER A 81 -3.44 -19.34 15.25
CA SER A 81 -2.75 -19.59 16.51
C SER A 81 -3.24 -18.64 17.63
N PRO A 82 -3.14 -19.04 18.92
CA PRO A 82 -3.48 -18.16 20.04
C PRO A 82 -2.67 -16.86 20.07
N GLU A 83 -1.39 -16.93 19.68
CA GLU A 83 -0.52 -15.75 19.59
C GLU A 83 -0.98 -14.79 18.49
N LEU A 84 -1.30 -15.31 17.29
CA LEU A 84 -1.78 -14.50 16.18
C LEU A 84 -3.13 -13.86 16.50
N LYS A 85 -4.04 -14.63 17.10
CA LYS A 85 -5.33 -14.13 17.57
C LYS A 85 -5.13 -12.96 18.54
N SER A 86 -4.27 -13.13 19.54
CA SER A 86 -3.96 -12.09 20.52
C SER A 86 -3.40 -10.83 19.86
N LYS A 87 -2.45 -10.96 18.91
CA LYS A 87 -1.90 -9.82 18.15
C LYS A 87 -2.97 -9.05 17.38
N ILE A 88 -3.86 -9.75 16.67
CA ILE A 88 -4.95 -9.12 15.90
C ILE A 88 -5.96 -8.43 16.82
N GLU A 89 -6.34 -9.06 17.93
CA GLU A 89 -7.30 -8.50 18.88
C GLU A 89 -6.76 -7.23 19.57
N GLN A 90 -5.47 -7.22 19.89
CA GLN A 90 -4.81 -6.11 20.58
C GLN A 90 -4.42 -4.93 19.68
N SER A 91 -4.17 -5.14 18.40
CA SER A 91 -3.80 -4.06 17.46
C SER A 91 -4.99 -3.18 17.13
N PHE A 92 -4.84 -1.85 17.10
CA PHE A 92 -5.87 -0.92 16.61
C PHE A 92 -5.36 -0.08 15.45
N ASP A 93 -4.35 -0.60 14.76
CA ASP A 93 -3.82 -0.06 13.53
C ASP A 93 -4.31 -0.95 12.38
N LEU A 94 -5.16 -0.39 11.50
CA LEU A 94 -5.72 -1.14 10.39
C LEU A 94 -4.62 -1.68 9.45
N GLN A 95 -3.52 -0.95 9.25
CA GLN A 95 -2.42 -1.39 8.40
C GLN A 95 -1.70 -2.59 9.01
N GLU A 96 -1.44 -2.56 10.33
CA GLU A 96 -0.82 -3.68 11.04
C GLU A 96 -1.71 -4.93 11.01
N ILE A 97 -3.03 -4.75 11.15
CA ILE A 97 -4.00 -5.86 11.03
C ILE A 97 -4.00 -6.46 9.61
N GLU A 98 -3.94 -5.64 8.56
CA GLU A 98 -3.84 -6.12 7.19
C GLU A 98 -2.51 -6.85 6.92
N ASP A 99 -1.40 -6.39 7.51
CA ASP A 99 -0.11 -7.07 7.41
C ASP A 99 -0.14 -8.46 8.06
N LEU A 100 -0.70 -8.57 9.26
CA LEU A 100 -0.89 -9.85 9.95
C LEU A 100 -1.80 -10.80 9.16
N TYR A 101 -2.75 -10.26 8.38
CA TYR A 101 -3.65 -11.04 7.55
C TYR A 101 -3.04 -11.42 6.19
N LEU A 102 -2.01 -10.73 5.72
CA LEU A 102 -1.47 -10.86 4.37
C LEU A 102 -1.11 -12.31 3.96
N PRO A 103 -0.53 -13.16 4.83
CA PRO A 103 -0.24 -14.57 4.52
C PRO A 103 -1.50 -15.42 4.27
N PHE A 104 -2.62 -15.06 4.87
CA PHE A 104 -3.87 -15.84 4.87
C PHE A 104 -4.87 -15.35 3.82
N LYS A 105 -4.55 -14.24 3.16
CA LYS A 105 -5.40 -13.64 2.14
C LYS A 105 -5.39 -14.53 0.91
N LYS A 106 -6.58 -14.87 0.40
CA LYS A 106 -6.71 -15.61 -0.87
C LYS A 106 -6.09 -14.80 -2.01
N LYS A 107 -5.02 -15.31 -2.62
CA LYS A 107 -4.29 -14.70 -3.74
C LYS A 107 -4.47 -15.53 -5.01
N LYS A 108 -4.24 -14.91 -6.18
CA LYS A 108 -4.01 -15.67 -7.41
C LYS A 108 -2.71 -16.44 -7.25
N LYS A 109 -2.61 -17.60 -7.92
CA LYS A 109 -1.41 -18.45 -7.89
C LYS A 109 -0.14 -17.63 -8.16
N THR A 110 0.73 -17.51 -7.17
CA THR A 110 1.98 -16.73 -7.22
C THR A 110 3.15 -17.57 -7.72
N ARG A 111 4.30 -16.93 -7.99
CA ARG A 111 5.54 -17.66 -8.29
C ARG A 111 5.98 -18.52 -7.11
N ALA A 112 5.85 -17.99 -5.89
CA ALA A 112 6.09 -18.72 -4.66
C ALA A 112 5.16 -19.94 -4.51
N ASP A 113 3.86 -19.81 -4.83
CA ASP A 113 2.92 -20.95 -4.80
C ASP A 113 3.32 -22.06 -5.77
N VAL A 114 3.77 -21.69 -6.98
CA VAL A 114 4.28 -22.64 -7.97
C VAL A 114 5.53 -23.34 -7.43
N ALA A 115 6.48 -22.59 -6.84
CA ALA A 115 7.69 -23.13 -6.26
C ALA A 115 7.41 -24.08 -5.07
N ARG A 116 6.49 -23.73 -4.17
CA ARG A 116 6.03 -24.62 -3.09
C ARG A 116 5.41 -25.90 -3.63
N THR A 117 4.55 -25.79 -4.65
CA THR A 117 3.94 -26.95 -5.33
C THR A 117 5.00 -27.89 -5.93
N ASN A 118 6.12 -27.32 -6.39
CA ASN A 118 7.26 -28.08 -6.92
C ASN A 118 8.24 -28.58 -5.84
N GLY A 119 7.93 -28.39 -4.55
CA GLY A 119 8.72 -28.91 -3.44
C GLY A 119 9.96 -28.09 -3.08
N LEU A 120 10.02 -26.80 -3.46
CA LEU A 120 11.19 -25.94 -3.23
C LEU A 120 11.23 -25.22 -1.89
N GLU A 121 10.20 -25.35 -1.06
CA GLU A 121 10.15 -24.69 0.25
C GLU A 121 11.27 -25.11 1.21
N PRO A 122 11.67 -26.40 1.30
CA PRO A 122 12.81 -26.78 2.12
C PRO A 122 14.14 -26.14 1.65
N LEU A 123 14.34 -25.95 0.35
CA LEU A 123 15.50 -25.23 -0.19
C LEU A 123 15.46 -23.74 0.20
N ALA A 124 14.29 -23.12 0.12
CA ALA A 124 14.09 -21.74 0.58
C ALA A 124 14.38 -21.58 2.09
N GLN A 125 13.91 -22.53 2.91
CA GLN A 125 14.20 -22.55 4.35
C GLN A 125 15.70 -22.69 4.63
N LEU A 126 16.39 -23.52 3.85
CA LEU A 126 17.83 -23.72 3.98
C LEU A 126 18.61 -22.42 3.72
N ILE A 127 18.34 -21.79 2.58
CA ILE A 127 18.93 -20.50 2.20
C ILE A 127 18.61 -19.44 3.26
N PHE A 128 17.35 -19.35 3.69
CA PHE A 128 16.92 -18.36 4.68
C PHE A 128 17.50 -18.60 6.08
N SER A 129 17.86 -19.84 6.41
CA SER A 129 18.54 -20.19 7.66
C SER A 129 20.00 -19.74 7.71
N GLN A 130 20.58 -19.36 6.56
CA GLN A 130 21.93 -18.81 6.43
C GLN A 130 23.03 -19.71 7.00
N ARG A 131 22.83 -21.02 6.95
CA ARG A 131 23.86 -21.99 7.35
C ARG A 131 24.95 -22.08 6.28
N ASN A 132 26.17 -22.38 6.71
CA ASN A 132 27.29 -22.57 5.81
C ASN A 132 27.19 -23.96 5.16
N GLU A 133 26.39 -24.04 4.09
CA GLU A 133 26.13 -25.24 3.31
C GLU A 133 26.42 -24.95 1.83
N ASN A 134 26.88 -25.96 1.08
CA ASN A 134 27.10 -25.83 -0.35
C ASN A 134 25.75 -25.83 -1.08
N ILE A 135 25.19 -24.63 -1.25
CA ILE A 135 23.84 -24.42 -1.81
C ILE A 135 23.73 -24.90 -3.25
N ASP A 136 24.79 -24.72 -4.05
CA ASP A 136 24.84 -25.22 -5.43
C ASP A 136 24.62 -26.73 -5.46
N PHE A 137 25.36 -27.48 -4.64
CA PHE A 137 25.18 -28.93 -4.52
C PHE A 137 23.79 -29.30 -3.99
N VAL A 138 23.29 -28.63 -2.96
CA VAL A 138 21.98 -28.94 -2.38
C VAL A 138 20.86 -28.68 -3.40
N SER A 139 20.98 -27.64 -4.23
CA SER A 139 19.99 -27.31 -5.25
C SER A 139 19.82 -28.43 -6.29
N THR A 140 20.88 -29.21 -6.58
CA THR A 140 20.82 -30.37 -7.49
C THR A 140 19.81 -31.42 -7.04
N GLN A 141 19.57 -31.54 -5.73
CA GLN A 141 18.67 -32.52 -5.13
C GLN A 141 17.20 -32.21 -5.39
N TYR A 142 16.89 -30.99 -5.85
CA TYR A 142 15.54 -30.53 -6.13
C TYR A 142 15.17 -30.60 -7.62
N ILE A 143 16.10 -31.04 -8.48
CA ILE A 143 15.83 -31.26 -9.91
C ILE A 143 14.80 -32.39 -10.06
N ASN A 144 13.75 -32.13 -10.81
CA ASN A 144 12.66 -33.08 -11.05
C ASN A 144 11.95 -32.79 -12.38
N LYS A 145 10.83 -33.45 -12.67
CA LYS A 145 10.08 -33.27 -13.93
C LYS A 145 9.69 -31.81 -14.20
N ASN A 146 9.48 -31.01 -13.16
CA ASN A 146 9.06 -29.61 -13.26
C ASN A 146 10.21 -28.60 -13.08
N ILE A 147 11.40 -29.05 -12.65
CA ILE A 147 12.57 -28.21 -12.36
C ILE A 147 13.75 -28.79 -13.14
N LYS A 148 14.21 -28.09 -14.17
CA LYS A 148 15.14 -28.63 -15.16
C LYS A 148 16.61 -28.57 -14.74
N ASN A 149 16.96 -27.62 -13.89
CA ASN A 149 18.33 -27.35 -13.47
C ASN A 149 18.37 -26.63 -12.11
N GLU A 150 19.59 -26.46 -11.61
CA GLU A 150 19.93 -25.79 -10.35
C GLU A 150 19.41 -24.34 -10.30
N ASP A 151 19.59 -23.59 -11.40
CA ASP A 151 19.13 -22.20 -11.50
C ASP A 151 17.61 -22.06 -11.31
N GLU A 152 16.81 -22.95 -11.90
CA GLU A 152 15.35 -22.97 -11.73
C GLU A 152 14.97 -23.31 -10.27
N ALA A 153 15.69 -24.22 -9.62
CA ALA A 153 15.49 -24.55 -8.20
C ALA A 153 15.77 -23.35 -7.30
N LEU A 154 16.93 -22.71 -7.50
CA LEU A 154 17.37 -21.54 -6.74
C LEU A 154 16.47 -20.33 -7.00
N GLN A 155 15.99 -20.15 -8.24
CA GLN A 155 15.02 -19.09 -8.55
C GLN A 155 13.68 -19.32 -7.85
N GLY A 156 13.15 -20.54 -7.85
CA GLY A 156 11.92 -20.85 -7.15
C GLY A 156 12.05 -20.71 -5.62
N ALA A 157 13.21 -21.07 -5.05
CA ALA A 157 13.50 -20.81 -3.65
C ALA A 157 13.53 -19.30 -3.34
N ARG A 158 14.17 -18.50 -4.19
CA ARG A 158 14.16 -17.02 -4.09
C ARG A 158 12.76 -16.43 -4.19
N ASP A 159 11.90 -16.95 -5.06
CA ASP A 159 10.51 -16.50 -5.19
C ASP A 159 9.72 -16.71 -3.87
N ILE A 160 9.97 -17.83 -3.16
CA ILE A 160 9.37 -18.10 -1.85
C ILE A 160 9.91 -17.12 -0.80
N ILE A 161 11.23 -16.93 -0.74
CA ILE A 161 11.87 -16.00 0.20
C ILE A 161 11.36 -14.57 -0.03
N ALA A 162 11.21 -14.16 -1.29
CA ALA A 162 10.69 -12.84 -1.64
C ALA A 162 9.27 -12.62 -1.11
N GLU A 163 8.43 -13.67 -1.09
CA GLU A 163 7.09 -13.61 -0.49
C GLU A 163 7.15 -13.50 1.03
N TRP A 164 8.02 -14.26 1.71
CA TRP A 164 8.22 -14.14 3.16
C TRP A 164 8.70 -12.76 3.59
N ILE A 165 9.62 -12.16 2.85
CA ILE A 165 10.09 -10.78 3.09
C ILE A 165 8.94 -9.79 2.90
N ASN A 166 8.14 -9.95 1.85
CA ASN A 166 6.98 -9.10 1.60
C ASN A 166 5.92 -9.17 2.72
N GLU A 167 5.80 -10.32 3.36
CA GLU A 167 4.86 -10.58 4.46
C GLU A 167 5.41 -10.23 5.84
N ASN A 168 6.66 -9.78 5.92
CA ASN A 168 7.28 -9.42 7.18
C ASN A 168 6.76 -8.07 7.69
N VAL A 169 5.96 -8.12 8.76
CA VAL A 169 5.32 -6.95 9.41
C VAL A 169 6.33 -5.87 9.80
N PHE A 170 7.50 -6.27 10.31
CA PHE A 170 8.54 -5.33 10.73
C PHE A 170 9.15 -4.59 9.54
N ILE A 171 9.47 -5.30 8.46
CA ILE A 171 9.97 -4.70 7.22
C ILE A 171 8.93 -3.73 6.65
N ARG A 172 7.66 -4.16 6.50
CA ARG A 172 6.59 -3.30 5.97
C ARG A 172 6.41 -2.03 6.79
N LYS A 173 6.37 -2.14 8.13
CA LYS A 173 6.24 -1.00 9.04
C LYS A 173 7.38 0.02 8.88
N ASN A 174 8.62 -0.45 8.76
CA ASN A 174 9.77 0.45 8.58
C ASN A 174 9.82 1.05 7.17
N LEU A 175 9.46 0.29 6.14
CA LEU A 175 9.30 0.84 4.78
C LEU A 175 8.24 1.92 4.72
N ARG A 176 7.07 1.75 5.36
CA ARG A 176 6.06 2.83 5.46
C ARG A 176 6.65 4.10 6.09
N ARG A 177 7.39 3.96 7.19
CA ARG A 177 8.06 5.11 7.83
C ARG A 177 9.10 5.75 6.93
N LEU A 178 9.77 4.97 6.08
CA LEU A 178 10.72 5.49 5.11
C LEU A 178 10.01 6.29 4.02
N PHE A 179 8.97 5.71 3.39
CA PHE A 179 8.13 6.39 2.41
C PHE A 179 7.48 7.66 2.96
N GLN A 180 6.90 7.63 4.15
CA GLN A 180 6.28 8.82 4.77
C GLN A 180 7.26 10.00 4.92
N ARG A 181 8.55 9.73 5.13
CA ARG A 181 9.58 10.76 5.33
C ARG A 181 10.22 11.22 4.02
N LYS A 182 10.48 10.29 3.11
CA LYS A 182 11.39 10.50 1.97
C LYS A 182 10.73 10.36 0.60
N ALA A 183 9.48 9.91 0.51
CA ALA A 183 8.84 9.70 -0.78
C ALA A 183 8.80 10.98 -1.61
N VAL A 184 9.07 10.82 -2.89
CA VAL A 184 8.92 11.82 -3.94
C VAL A 184 7.70 11.41 -4.76
N VAL A 185 6.80 12.36 -5.00
CA VAL A 185 5.75 12.20 -6.00
C VAL A 185 6.29 12.70 -7.34
N SER A 186 6.20 11.84 -8.35
CA SER A 186 6.63 12.16 -9.72
C SER A 186 5.48 11.93 -10.69
N THR A 187 5.43 12.73 -11.76
CA THR A 187 4.45 12.52 -12.83
C THR A 187 5.10 12.62 -14.20
N LYS A 188 4.62 11.80 -15.13
CA LYS A 188 5.02 11.83 -16.54
C LYS A 188 3.81 11.70 -17.46
N VAL A 189 3.76 12.48 -18.54
CA VAL A 189 2.71 12.39 -19.56
C VAL A 189 2.66 11.00 -20.20
N VAL A 190 1.44 10.48 -20.39
CA VAL A 190 1.22 9.20 -21.09
C VAL A 190 1.42 9.40 -22.59
N LYS A 191 2.30 8.60 -23.22
CA LYS A 191 2.72 8.76 -24.65
C LYS A 191 1.56 8.83 -25.65
N LYS A 192 0.38 8.27 -25.34
CA LYS A 192 -0.82 8.41 -26.19
C LYS A 192 -1.22 9.88 -26.43
N ASN A 193 -0.89 10.76 -25.50
CA ASN A 193 -1.17 12.21 -25.58
C ASN A 193 0.05 13.02 -26.05
N LYS A 194 1.20 12.38 -26.35
CA LYS A 194 2.37 13.07 -26.94
C LYS A 194 2.21 13.33 -28.43
N LEU A 195 1.39 12.56 -29.14
CA LEU A 195 1.20 12.73 -30.59
C LEU A 195 0.40 13.99 -30.96
N SER A 196 -0.29 14.64 -30.03
CA SER A 196 -1.04 15.89 -30.25
C SER A 196 -0.28 17.17 -29.82
N LEU A 197 0.95 17.05 -29.30
CA LEU A 197 1.75 18.19 -28.79
C LEU A 197 2.77 18.75 -29.80
N ASN A 198 2.70 18.38 -31.08
CA ASN A 198 3.54 19.04 -32.09
C ASN A 198 2.95 20.43 -32.41
N PRO A 199 3.76 21.51 -32.38
CA PRO A 199 3.30 22.82 -32.83
C PRO A 199 2.85 22.71 -34.28
N VAL A 200 1.62 23.14 -34.55
CA VAL A 200 1.03 23.22 -35.88
C VAL A 200 2.00 23.97 -36.80
N ARG A 201 2.72 23.24 -37.65
CA ARG A 201 3.35 23.82 -38.83
C ARG A 201 2.22 24.13 -39.79
N VAL A 202 1.92 25.40 -39.98
CA VAL A 202 0.93 25.89 -40.95
C VAL A 202 1.24 25.27 -42.32
N PRO A 203 0.39 24.39 -42.87
CA PRO A 203 0.49 24.00 -44.27
C PRO A 203 -0.27 25.05 -45.08
N ASN A 204 0.38 25.52 -46.15
CA ASN A 204 -0.23 26.39 -47.14
C ASN A 204 -1.57 25.83 -47.64
N SER A 205 -2.46 26.79 -47.95
CA SER A 205 -3.75 26.59 -48.59
C SER A 205 -3.68 25.63 -49.76
N ASP A 206 -4.58 24.65 -49.73
CA ASP A 206 -5.44 24.21 -50.83
C ASP A 206 -5.67 22.70 -50.75
N ARG A 207 -6.83 22.32 -50.20
CA ARG A 207 -7.72 21.25 -50.68
C ARG A 207 -8.85 21.03 -49.68
N VAL A 208 -10.05 21.31 -50.15
CA VAL A 208 -11.32 20.94 -49.52
C VAL A 208 -11.54 19.46 -49.76
N GLU A 209 -11.70 18.66 -48.71
CA GLU A 209 -12.54 17.46 -48.78
C GLU A 209 -13.03 17.02 -47.39
N ASN A 210 -14.36 16.86 -47.33
CA ASN A 210 -15.18 16.46 -46.19
C ASN A 210 -14.76 15.11 -45.60
N ASN A 211 -14.66 15.01 -44.27
CA ASN A 211 -15.01 13.81 -43.49
C ASN A 211 -15.21 14.15 -41.99
N ASN A 212 -16.39 14.71 -41.68
CA ASN A 212 -16.84 14.94 -40.31
C ASN A 212 -17.32 13.63 -39.65
N LYS A 213 -16.55 13.09 -38.70
CA LYS A 213 -17.07 12.45 -37.46
C LYS A 213 -16.03 11.94 -36.44
N VAL A 214 -14.72 12.08 -36.67
CA VAL A 214 -13.68 11.64 -35.70
C VAL A 214 -13.04 12.79 -34.92
N GLU A 215 -13.05 14.03 -35.45
CA GLU A 215 -12.29 15.15 -34.88
C GLU A 215 -12.82 15.74 -33.55
N ASN A 216 -14.11 15.59 -33.23
CA ASN A 216 -14.70 16.28 -32.07
C ASN A 216 -14.34 15.65 -30.71
N ASN A 217 -13.96 14.37 -30.67
CA ASN A 217 -13.58 13.71 -29.42
C ASN A 217 -12.10 13.88 -29.07
N GLU A 218 -11.22 14.03 -30.07
CA GLU A 218 -9.78 14.24 -29.84
C GLU A 218 -9.49 15.70 -29.44
N LYS A 219 -10.09 16.69 -30.13
CA LYS A 219 -9.93 18.12 -29.79
C LYS A 219 -10.35 18.43 -28.34
N ASN A 220 -11.51 17.93 -27.91
CA ASN A 220 -11.98 18.12 -26.52
C ASN A 220 -11.05 17.48 -25.48
N LYS A 221 -10.43 16.34 -25.81
CA LYS A 221 -9.54 15.64 -24.89
C LYS A 221 -8.16 16.31 -24.78
N ASP A 222 -7.71 16.94 -25.86
CA ASP A 222 -6.48 17.76 -25.87
C ASP A 222 -6.65 19.04 -25.04
N ASP A 223 -7.81 19.72 -25.14
CA ASP A 223 -8.12 20.90 -24.32
C ASP A 223 -8.23 20.58 -22.82
N GLU A 224 -8.80 19.42 -22.46
CA GLU A 224 -8.83 18.93 -21.08
C GLU A 224 -7.43 18.55 -20.57
N SER A 225 -6.57 17.97 -21.42
CA SER A 225 -5.18 17.62 -21.10
C SER A 225 -4.33 18.85 -20.78
N GLN A 226 -4.51 19.95 -21.53
CA GLN A 226 -3.78 21.22 -21.35
C GLN A 226 -3.96 21.81 -19.94
N LYS A 227 -5.10 21.56 -19.28
CA LYS A 227 -5.33 21.98 -17.88
C LYS A 227 -4.31 21.40 -16.90
N TYR A 228 -3.70 20.27 -17.26
CA TYR A 228 -2.70 19.57 -16.45
C TYR A 228 -1.28 19.72 -16.98
N ALA A 229 -1.03 20.63 -17.94
CA ALA A 229 0.27 20.79 -18.59
C ALA A 229 1.44 20.96 -17.61
N GLN A 230 1.21 21.68 -16.50
CA GLN A 230 2.20 21.87 -15.44
C GLN A 230 2.62 20.57 -14.73
N TYR A 231 1.85 19.50 -14.86
CA TYR A 231 2.10 18.18 -14.26
C TYR A 231 2.57 17.15 -15.30
N PHE A 232 2.86 17.52 -16.54
CA PHE A 232 3.34 16.56 -17.55
C PHE A 232 4.75 16.05 -17.27
N ASP A 233 5.55 16.85 -16.58
CA ASP A 233 6.85 16.47 -16.04
C ASP A 233 7.04 17.20 -14.70
N TRP A 234 6.68 16.53 -13.61
CA TRP A 234 6.73 17.10 -12.26
C TRP A 234 7.40 16.14 -11.29
N SER A 235 8.09 16.69 -10.30
CA SER A 235 8.70 15.94 -9.21
C SER A 235 8.85 16.82 -7.99
N GLU A 236 8.38 16.35 -6.83
CA GLU A 236 8.58 17.03 -5.55
C GLU A 236 8.51 16.06 -4.35
N PRO A 237 9.07 16.43 -3.19
CA PRO A 237 8.87 15.67 -1.96
C PRO A 237 7.39 15.58 -1.60
N LEU A 238 6.86 14.36 -1.45
CA LEU A 238 5.45 14.11 -1.14
C LEU A 238 5.03 14.75 0.18
N SER A 239 5.91 14.74 1.19
CA SER A 239 5.69 15.37 2.50
C SER A 239 5.49 16.88 2.45
N LYS A 240 5.90 17.53 1.35
CA LYS A 240 5.75 18.98 1.12
C LYS A 240 4.68 19.32 0.07
N ALA A 241 4.12 18.32 -0.61
CA ALA A 241 3.15 18.53 -1.66
C ALA A 241 1.82 19.05 -1.06
N PRO A 242 1.32 20.23 -1.50
CA PRO A 242 0.03 20.73 -1.04
C PRO A 242 -1.14 19.82 -1.45
N SER A 243 -2.16 19.69 -0.60
CA SER A 243 -3.34 18.83 -0.81
C SER A 243 -3.97 19.02 -2.19
N HIS A 244 -4.26 20.27 -2.58
CA HIS A 244 -4.89 20.59 -3.86
C HIS A 244 -4.05 20.14 -5.07
N ARG A 245 -2.71 20.12 -4.94
CA ARG A 245 -1.78 19.73 -6.00
C ARG A 245 -1.76 18.22 -6.16
N LEU A 246 -1.65 17.48 -5.05
CA LEU A 246 -1.74 16.03 -5.07
C LEU A 246 -3.08 15.59 -5.68
N LEU A 247 -4.19 16.19 -5.26
CA LEU A 247 -5.52 15.87 -5.81
C LEU A 247 -5.63 16.19 -7.31
N ALA A 248 -5.01 17.27 -7.79
CA ALA A 248 -4.96 17.59 -9.21
C ALA A 248 -4.16 16.56 -10.02
N MET A 249 -2.99 16.13 -9.52
CA MET A 249 -2.19 15.07 -10.15
C MET A 249 -2.95 13.73 -10.17
N MET A 250 -3.63 13.36 -9.08
CA MET A 250 -4.45 12.14 -9.02
C MET A 250 -5.64 12.20 -9.98
N ARG A 251 -6.27 13.37 -10.15
CA ARG A 251 -7.35 13.55 -11.14
C ARG A 251 -6.82 13.37 -12.56
N ALA A 252 -5.69 14.01 -12.88
CA ALA A 252 -5.04 13.89 -14.18
C ALA A 252 -4.64 12.43 -14.49
N GLU A 253 -4.20 11.67 -13.50
CA GLU A 253 -3.91 10.24 -13.66
C GLU A 253 -5.19 9.42 -13.90
N ASN A 254 -6.25 9.65 -13.11
CA ASN A 254 -7.53 8.97 -13.29
C ASN A 254 -8.16 9.23 -14.67
N GLU A 255 -7.96 10.43 -15.21
CA GLU A 255 -8.39 10.81 -16.56
C GLU A 255 -7.43 10.29 -17.66
N GLY A 256 -6.30 9.70 -17.28
CA GLY A 256 -5.34 9.05 -18.16
C GLY A 256 -4.38 10.01 -18.86
N PHE A 257 -4.20 11.22 -18.35
CA PHE A 257 -3.31 12.24 -18.93
C PHE A 257 -1.85 12.04 -18.52
N ILE A 258 -1.64 11.68 -17.27
CA ILE A 258 -0.31 11.44 -16.68
C ILE A 258 -0.27 10.09 -15.99
N LYS A 259 0.94 9.59 -15.77
CA LYS A 259 1.22 8.52 -14.82
C LYS A 259 1.80 9.16 -13.56
N LEU A 260 1.24 8.86 -12.40
CA LEU A 260 1.76 9.27 -11.10
C LEU A 260 2.55 8.12 -10.50
N ASN A 261 3.73 8.40 -9.95
CA ASN A 261 4.48 7.44 -9.15
C ASN A 261 4.80 8.05 -7.79
N ILE A 262 4.83 7.21 -6.76
CA ILE A 262 5.39 7.54 -5.46
C ILE A 262 6.57 6.61 -5.22
N GLU A 263 7.76 7.19 -5.08
CA GLU A 263 9.02 6.46 -5.09
C GLU A 263 9.95 7.00 -3.99
N ILE A 264 10.87 6.16 -3.53
CA ILE A 264 12.02 6.54 -2.70
C ILE A 264 13.30 6.08 -3.38
N GLU A 265 14.45 6.48 -2.84
CA GLU A 265 15.73 5.92 -3.26
C GLU A 265 15.78 4.41 -2.95
N ASN A 266 15.85 3.59 -4.00
CA ASN A 266 15.71 2.15 -3.91
C ASN A 266 16.83 1.49 -3.09
N ASP A 267 18.05 1.99 -3.25
CA ASP A 267 19.22 1.44 -2.56
C ASP A 267 19.05 1.56 -1.03
N GLU A 268 18.52 2.68 -0.53
CA GLU A 268 18.27 2.84 0.91
C GLU A 268 17.26 1.81 1.45
N ALA A 269 16.21 1.53 0.68
CA ALA A 269 15.18 0.57 1.08
C ALA A 269 15.70 -0.87 1.06
N VAL A 270 16.45 -1.23 0.01
CA VAL A 270 17.07 -2.54 -0.14
C VAL A 270 18.13 -2.74 0.94
N ASP A 271 19.02 -1.78 1.16
CA ASP A 271 20.06 -1.81 2.20
C ASP A 271 19.46 -2.02 3.59
N PHE A 272 18.34 -1.37 3.88
CA PHE A 272 17.62 -1.57 5.13
C PHE A 272 17.15 -3.03 5.26
N ILE A 273 16.51 -3.60 4.24
CA ILE A 273 16.03 -4.98 4.27
C ILE A 273 17.20 -5.97 4.39
N GLU A 274 18.29 -5.74 3.65
CA GLU A 274 19.51 -6.54 3.71
C GLU A 274 20.11 -6.55 5.12
N LYS A 275 20.22 -5.39 5.78
CA LYS A 275 20.71 -5.31 7.17
C LYS A 275 19.84 -6.05 8.17
N GLU A 276 18.52 -6.11 7.94
CA GLU A 276 17.59 -6.81 8.83
C GLU A 276 17.55 -8.33 8.59
N ILE A 277 17.74 -8.76 7.35
CA ILE A 277 17.58 -10.17 6.94
C ILE A 277 18.92 -10.91 6.93
N ILE A 278 19.98 -10.32 6.38
CA ILE A 278 21.28 -10.97 6.18
C ILE A 278 22.12 -10.83 7.45
N LYS A 279 22.49 -11.97 8.04
CA LYS A 279 23.19 -12.12 9.31
C LYS A 279 24.60 -12.68 9.15
N SER A 280 24.89 -13.33 8.03
CA SER A 280 26.22 -13.84 7.72
C SER A 280 26.54 -13.66 6.23
N ASN A 281 27.83 -13.65 5.92
CA ASN A 281 28.36 -13.63 4.56
C ASN A 281 28.85 -15.03 4.19
N ASN A 282 28.06 -15.77 3.43
CA ASN A 282 28.33 -17.14 2.97
C ASN A 282 27.62 -17.42 1.64
N ASP A 283 27.64 -18.67 1.19
CA ASP A 283 27.06 -19.12 -0.09
C ASP A 283 25.55 -18.81 -0.24
N THR A 284 24.82 -18.55 0.85
CA THR A 284 23.40 -18.15 0.80
C THR A 284 23.18 -16.65 0.54
N THR A 285 24.21 -15.82 0.77
CA THR A 285 24.07 -14.36 0.80
C THR A 285 23.63 -13.80 -0.53
N GLU A 286 24.22 -14.24 -1.65
CA GLU A 286 23.83 -13.79 -2.99
C GLU A 286 22.35 -14.08 -3.27
N HIS A 287 21.87 -15.26 -2.88
CA HIS A 287 20.46 -15.61 -3.09
C HIS A 287 19.51 -14.77 -2.24
N LEU A 288 19.91 -14.39 -1.03
CA LEU A 288 19.14 -13.49 -0.18
C LEU A 288 19.08 -12.08 -0.78
N GLU A 289 20.20 -11.52 -1.23
CA GLU A 289 20.23 -10.21 -1.90
C GLU A 289 19.31 -10.19 -3.13
N LEU A 290 19.37 -11.23 -3.96
CA LEU A 290 18.52 -11.35 -5.14
C LEU A 290 17.03 -11.47 -4.77
N ALA A 291 16.70 -12.25 -3.74
CA ALA A 291 15.33 -12.36 -3.24
C ALA A 291 14.82 -11.06 -2.63
N ILE A 292 15.67 -10.31 -1.91
CA ILE A 292 15.34 -9.00 -1.32
C ILE A 292 15.07 -7.98 -2.43
N LYS A 293 15.95 -7.89 -3.43
CA LYS A 293 15.79 -6.97 -4.57
C LYS A 293 14.50 -7.27 -5.34
N ASP A 294 14.20 -8.54 -5.59
CA ASP A 294 12.93 -8.94 -6.24
C ASP A 294 11.72 -8.65 -5.33
N SER A 295 11.78 -8.99 -4.04
CA SER A 295 10.71 -8.71 -3.08
C SER A 295 10.38 -7.23 -3.02
N TYR A 296 11.41 -6.39 -2.89
CA TYR A 296 11.25 -4.94 -2.84
C TYR A 296 10.56 -4.43 -4.10
N LYS A 297 11.16 -4.66 -5.27
CA LYS A 297 10.68 -4.09 -6.53
C LYS A 297 9.32 -4.62 -6.98
N ARG A 298 9.06 -5.92 -6.78
CA ARG A 298 7.87 -6.58 -7.33
C ARG A 298 6.68 -6.54 -6.38
N LEU A 299 6.91 -6.56 -5.08
CA LEU A 299 5.86 -6.78 -4.08
C LEU A 299 5.74 -5.60 -3.10
N LEU A 300 6.83 -5.23 -2.42
CA LEU A 300 6.79 -4.23 -1.36
C LEU A 300 6.62 -2.81 -1.91
N GLU A 301 7.45 -2.38 -2.85
CA GLU A 301 7.43 -1.03 -3.41
C GLU A 301 6.05 -0.69 -3.99
N PRO A 302 5.43 -1.50 -4.88
CA PRO A 302 4.10 -1.18 -5.40
C PRO A 302 3.02 -1.10 -4.31
N ALA A 303 3.10 -1.96 -3.30
CA ALA A 303 2.12 -1.99 -2.22
C ALA A 303 2.28 -0.77 -1.30
N ILE A 304 3.50 -0.51 -0.80
CA ILE A 304 3.79 0.60 0.12
C ILE A 304 3.64 1.94 -0.60
N SER A 305 4.01 2.06 -1.87
CA SER A 305 3.77 3.24 -2.70
C SER A 305 2.29 3.59 -2.76
N ASN A 306 1.43 2.61 -3.07
CA ASN A 306 -0.02 2.83 -3.11
C ASN A 306 -0.61 3.12 -1.72
N GLU A 307 -0.18 2.40 -0.68
CA GLU A 307 -0.58 2.67 0.71
C GLU A 307 -0.25 4.12 1.10
N THR A 308 0.97 4.58 0.77
CA THR A 308 1.42 5.96 1.01
C THR A 308 0.55 6.97 0.24
N LEU A 309 0.25 6.72 -1.04
CA LEU A 309 -0.62 7.58 -1.83
C LEU A 309 -2.01 7.72 -1.21
N GLN A 310 -2.63 6.62 -0.78
CA GLN A 310 -3.95 6.66 -0.16
C GLN A 310 -3.93 7.39 1.19
N GLU A 311 -2.86 7.24 1.97
CA GLU A 311 -2.71 7.94 3.24
C GLU A 311 -2.62 9.46 3.04
N PHE A 312 -1.80 9.93 2.09
CA PHE A 312 -1.70 11.35 1.77
C PHE A 312 -3.01 11.90 1.17
N LYS A 313 -3.70 11.11 0.35
CA LYS A 313 -5.04 11.47 -0.16
C LYS A 313 -6.06 11.63 0.97
N ALA A 314 -6.04 10.77 1.99
CA ALA A 314 -6.97 10.86 3.12
C ALA A 314 -6.72 12.07 4.03
N LYS A 315 -5.49 12.62 4.00
CA LYS A 315 -5.11 13.86 4.70
C LYS A 315 -5.38 15.12 3.86
N ALA A 316 -5.54 14.97 2.54
CA ALA A 316 -5.68 16.05 1.58
C ALA A 316 -7.13 16.56 1.47
#